data_AF-A0A7W0KDZ4-F1
#
_entry.id   AF-A0A7W0KDZ4-F1
#
_cell.length_a   1.000
_cell.length_b   1.000
_cell.length_c   1.000
_cell.angle_alpha   90.00
_cell.angle_beta   90.00
_cell.angle_gamma   90.00
#
_symmetry.space_group_name_H-M   'P 1'
#
loop_
_entity.id
_entity.type
_entity.pdbx_description
1 polymer ?
#
loop_
_entity_poly.entity_id
_entity_poly.type
_entity_poly.pdbx_seq_one_letter_code
_entity_poly.pdbx_strand_id
1 'polypeptide(L)'
;MESIDLSYEKHLIGEIWTTDEPYRNLEEFCDVIGARWAGSESERRGGEFLKAKLEQYGLQNVRLEPVPFGAWTRGHATLELTAPVAQSFSCIALPYSPPGDIEAELIDTGNGEADDFERLGEAVRGKVVIAAAETNPAGVRSKKLAHRTDKLRFAVDAGAAGMIFVNQNPGLLHITGGIGGPGGRPAAIIAVGTSWEHGQTILRLARRGGGSARVKISVGGSFSPDNTSFNVVGEIPGTRSADEIVLAALPPEAIGRTIRFVLYCGEEVGLLGSWAHTADHEAENAD
;
A
#
# COMPACT_ATOMS: atom_id res chain seq x y z
N MET A 1 -12.25 -32.57 -35.22
CA MET A 1 -11.74 -31.79 -34.07
C MET A 1 -10.25 -32.03 -34.05
N GLU A 2 -9.46 -31.11 -34.58
CA GLU A 2 -7.99 -31.23 -34.55
C GLU A 2 -7.52 -31.24 -33.09
N SER A 3 -6.63 -32.17 -32.75
CA SER A 3 -6.01 -32.20 -31.44
C SER A 3 -5.05 -31.01 -31.32
N ILE A 4 -5.29 -30.13 -30.37
CA ILE A 4 -4.36 -29.05 -30.03
C ILE A 4 -3.06 -29.69 -29.51
N ASP A 5 -1.95 -29.44 -30.20
CA ASP A 5 -0.62 -29.82 -29.69
C ASP A 5 -0.24 -28.86 -28.57
N LEU A 6 -0.04 -29.42 -27.36
CA LEU A 6 0.30 -28.68 -26.14
C LEU A 6 1.74 -28.97 -25.69
N SER A 7 2.59 -29.49 -26.57
CA SER A 7 3.96 -29.89 -26.23
C SER A 7 4.81 -28.71 -25.74
N TYR A 8 4.66 -27.54 -26.37
CA TYR A 8 5.41 -26.33 -25.99
C TYR A 8 4.92 -25.76 -24.65
N GLU A 9 3.61 -25.65 -24.41
CA GLU A 9 3.04 -25.22 -23.13
C GLU A 9 3.50 -26.13 -21.99
N LYS A 10 3.49 -27.45 -22.21
CA LYS A 10 3.96 -28.42 -21.21
C LYS A 10 5.44 -28.25 -20.92
N HIS A 11 6.27 -27.99 -21.93
CA HIS A 11 7.68 -27.72 -21.73
C HIS A 11 7.90 -26.42 -20.95
N LEU A 12 7.25 -25.32 -21.35
CA LEU A 12 7.34 -24.03 -20.67
C LEU A 12 6.91 -24.12 -19.20
N ILE A 13 5.77 -24.75 -18.91
CA ILE A 13 5.30 -24.96 -17.54
C ILE A 13 6.29 -25.84 -16.77
N GLY A 14 6.86 -26.86 -17.42
CA GLY A 14 7.91 -27.70 -16.87
C GLY A 14 9.12 -26.87 -16.43
N GLU A 15 9.65 -26.03 -17.33
CA GLU A 15 10.78 -25.12 -17.04
C GLU A 15 10.46 -24.16 -15.89
N ILE A 16 9.30 -23.51 -15.91
CA ILE A 16 8.83 -22.61 -14.84
C ILE A 16 8.74 -23.33 -13.50
N TRP A 17 8.30 -24.59 -13.49
CA TRP A 17 8.17 -25.39 -12.28
C TRP A 17 9.51 -25.89 -11.74
N THR A 18 10.50 -26.11 -12.61
CA THR A 18 11.80 -26.67 -12.21
C THR A 18 12.88 -25.63 -11.96
N THR A 19 12.72 -24.39 -12.44
CA THR A 19 13.68 -23.30 -12.22
C THR A 19 13.55 -22.69 -10.82
N ASP A 20 14.67 -22.23 -10.26
CA ASP A 20 14.73 -21.46 -9.00
C ASP A 20 14.94 -19.95 -9.24
N GLU A 21 14.98 -19.50 -10.51
CA GLU A 21 15.23 -18.10 -10.88
C GLU A 21 14.28 -17.10 -10.20
N PRO A 22 12.94 -17.33 -10.11
CA PRO A 22 12.05 -16.42 -9.39
C PRO A 22 12.39 -16.29 -7.91
N TYR A 23 12.84 -17.38 -7.28
CA TYR A 23 13.22 -17.40 -5.87
C TYR A 23 14.54 -16.65 -5.64
N ARG A 24 15.54 -16.80 -6.52
CA ARG A 24 16.78 -16.02 -6.46
C ARG A 24 16.55 -14.52 -6.67
N ASN A 25 15.65 -14.16 -7.58
CA ASN A 25 15.25 -12.76 -7.75
C ASN A 25 14.58 -12.23 -6.48
N LEU A 26 13.73 -13.04 -5.83
CA LEU A 26 13.11 -12.68 -4.56
C LEU A 26 14.16 -12.49 -3.46
N GLU A 27 15.17 -13.36 -3.37
CA GLU A 27 16.28 -13.22 -2.40
C GLU A 27 17.04 -11.91 -2.61
N GLU A 28 17.41 -11.56 -3.85
CA GLU A 28 18.06 -10.27 -4.14
C GLU A 28 17.20 -9.08 -3.67
N PHE A 29 15.88 -9.15 -3.93
CA PHE A 29 14.95 -8.13 -3.50
C PHE A 29 14.83 -8.02 -1.98
N CYS A 30 14.74 -9.14 -1.28
CA CYS A 30 14.50 -9.17 0.16
C CYS A 30 15.77 -8.91 0.97
N ASP A 31 16.89 -9.48 0.54
CA ASP A 31 18.11 -9.57 1.34
C ASP A 31 19.15 -8.49 0.96
N VAL A 32 19.18 -8.04 -0.29
CA VAL A 32 20.19 -7.10 -0.80
C VAL A 32 19.62 -5.71 -1.08
N ILE A 33 18.45 -5.63 -1.70
CA ILE A 33 17.78 -4.35 -2.00
C ILE A 33 16.99 -3.86 -0.78
N GLY A 34 16.30 -4.77 -0.08
CA GLY A 34 15.52 -4.49 1.11
C GLY A 34 14.17 -3.83 0.80
N ALA A 35 13.59 -3.12 1.78
CA ALA A 35 12.30 -2.44 1.63
C ALA A 35 12.34 -1.35 0.54
N ARG A 36 11.39 -1.37 -0.40
CA ARG A 36 11.37 -0.53 -1.61
C ARG A 36 10.20 0.44 -1.62
N TRP A 37 10.19 1.34 -0.65
CA TRP A 37 9.13 2.36 -0.59
C TRP A 37 9.21 3.30 -1.80
N ALA A 38 8.07 3.76 -2.31
CA ALA A 38 8.03 4.63 -3.48
C ALA A 38 8.91 5.89 -3.29
N GLY A 39 9.74 6.21 -4.29
CA GLY A 39 10.67 7.33 -4.32
C GLY A 39 11.89 7.19 -3.42
N SER A 40 12.14 5.99 -2.87
CA SER A 40 13.34 5.70 -2.08
C SER A 40 14.50 5.24 -2.98
N GLU A 41 15.72 5.36 -2.47
CA GLU A 41 16.92 4.87 -3.14
C GLU A 41 16.88 3.34 -3.36
N SER A 42 16.30 2.59 -2.43
CA SER A 42 16.12 1.14 -2.59
C SER A 42 15.09 0.78 -3.66
N GLU A 43 14.02 1.56 -3.83
CA GLU A 43 13.12 1.38 -4.97
C GLU A 43 13.86 1.64 -6.28
N ARG A 44 14.64 2.72 -6.38
CA ARG A 44 15.46 3.01 -7.56
C ARG A 44 16.40 1.85 -7.91
N ARG A 45 17.11 1.32 -6.91
CA ARG A 45 17.96 0.12 -7.07
C ARG A 45 17.16 -1.10 -7.55
N GLY A 46 15.94 -1.29 -7.03
CA GLY A 46 15.03 -2.34 -7.47
C GLY A 46 14.57 -2.19 -8.92
N GLY A 47 14.26 -0.97 -9.36
CA GLY A 47 13.91 -0.68 -10.74
C GLY A 47 15.06 -0.98 -11.70
N GLU A 48 16.28 -0.57 -11.36
CA GLU A 48 17.49 -0.86 -12.15
C GLU A 48 17.79 -2.36 -12.20
N PHE A 49 17.64 -3.08 -11.08
CA PHE A 49 17.79 -4.53 -11.04
C PHE A 49 16.79 -5.22 -11.97
N LEU A 50 15.52 -4.84 -11.93
CA LEU A 50 14.49 -5.39 -12.82
C LEU A 50 14.78 -5.09 -14.28
N LYS A 51 15.17 -3.85 -14.60
CA LYS A 51 15.57 -3.46 -15.95
C LYS A 51 16.69 -4.38 -16.46
N ALA A 52 17.74 -4.56 -15.68
CA ALA A 52 18.85 -5.45 -16.03
C ALA A 52 18.39 -6.91 -16.21
N LYS A 53 17.44 -7.39 -15.39
CA LYS A 53 16.86 -8.74 -15.54
C LYS A 53 16.05 -8.87 -16.83
N LEU A 54 15.22 -7.91 -17.17
CA LEU A 54 14.47 -7.93 -18.44
C LEU A 54 15.43 -7.96 -19.65
N GLU A 55 16.50 -7.16 -19.62
CA GLU A 55 17.55 -7.19 -20.65
C GLU A 55 18.26 -8.56 -20.70
N GLN A 56 18.61 -9.13 -19.54
CA GLN A 56 19.23 -10.46 -19.44
C GLN A 56 18.32 -11.56 -20.00
N TYR A 57 17.02 -11.46 -19.79
CA TYR A 57 16.02 -12.39 -20.32
C TYR A 57 15.75 -12.20 -21.82
N GLY A 58 16.39 -11.23 -22.46
CA GLY A 58 16.30 -11.00 -23.90
C GLY A 58 15.07 -10.19 -24.32
N LEU A 59 14.39 -9.51 -23.39
CA LEU A 59 13.35 -8.56 -23.74
C LEU A 59 13.97 -7.37 -24.48
N GLN A 60 13.16 -6.75 -25.33
CA GLN A 60 13.51 -5.56 -26.10
C GLN A 60 12.75 -4.33 -25.57
N ASN A 61 13.10 -3.15 -26.08
CA ASN A 61 12.51 -1.87 -25.69
C ASN A 61 12.49 -1.64 -24.16
N VAL A 62 13.51 -2.18 -23.47
CA VAL A 62 13.58 -2.15 -22.01
C VAL A 62 13.93 -0.74 -21.53
N ARG A 63 13.10 -0.17 -20.66
CA ARG A 63 13.23 1.22 -20.20
C ARG A 63 12.60 1.44 -18.82
N LEU A 64 12.99 2.55 -18.22
CA LEU A 64 12.32 3.11 -17.05
C LEU A 64 11.40 4.23 -17.50
N GLU A 65 10.13 4.18 -17.09
CA GLU A 65 9.16 5.24 -17.35
C GLU A 65 8.96 6.07 -16.07
N PRO A 66 9.35 7.36 -16.04
CA PRO A 66 9.32 8.17 -14.84
C PRO A 66 7.90 8.54 -14.44
N VAL A 67 7.60 8.43 -13.14
CA VAL A 67 6.29 8.77 -12.57
C VAL A 67 6.47 9.79 -11.43
N PRO A 68 6.13 11.08 -11.66
CA PRO A 68 6.29 12.11 -10.66
C PRO A 68 5.22 12.01 -9.56
N PHE A 69 5.62 12.20 -8.30
CA PHE A 69 4.72 12.15 -7.15
C PHE A 69 5.32 12.79 -5.89
N GLY A 70 4.47 13.08 -4.91
CA GLY A 70 4.89 13.47 -3.57
C GLY A 70 5.38 12.26 -2.76
N ALA A 71 6.67 12.22 -2.44
CA ALA A 71 7.23 11.19 -1.58
C ALA A 71 7.06 11.50 -0.10
N TRP A 72 6.99 10.45 0.69
CA TRP A 72 6.93 10.50 2.14
C TRP A 72 7.99 9.57 2.73
N THR A 73 8.69 10.06 3.75
CA THR A 73 9.65 9.28 4.53
C THR A 73 9.17 9.16 5.96
N ARG A 74 9.07 7.93 6.44
CA ARG A 74 8.69 7.60 7.81
C ARG A 74 9.72 8.13 8.81
N GLY A 75 9.26 8.90 9.79
CA GLY A 75 10.06 9.26 10.96
C GLY A 75 9.72 8.42 12.20
N HIS A 76 10.00 8.98 13.38
CA HIS A 76 9.60 8.37 14.64
C HIS A 76 8.07 8.37 14.81
N ALA A 77 7.58 7.49 15.66
CA ALA A 77 6.20 7.50 16.12
C ALA A 77 6.14 7.09 17.59
N THR A 78 5.41 7.86 18.41
CA THR A 78 5.10 7.48 19.79
C THR A 78 3.60 7.55 20.03
N LEU A 79 3.11 6.64 20.87
CA LEU A 79 1.72 6.57 21.31
C LEU A 79 1.70 6.31 22.82
N GLU A 80 1.13 7.24 23.56
CA GLU A 80 1.05 7.18 25.02
C GLU A 80 -0.40 7.40 25.45
N LEU A 81 -0.90 6.56 26.35
CA LEU A 81 -2.07 6.88 27.15
C LEU A 81 -1.59 7.72 28.33
N THR A 82 -2.05 8.96 28.46
CA THR A 82 -1.67 9.89 29.56
C THR A 82 -2.65 9.86 30.72
N ALA A 83 -3.90 9.46 30.47
CA ALA A 83 -4.92 9.20 31.48
C ALA A 83 -5.84 8.05 31.03
N PRO A 84 -6.38 7.22 31.95
CA PRO A 84 -6.28 7.31 33.41
C PRO A 84 -4.99 6.75 34.00
N VAL A 85 -4.21 5.99 33.23
CA VAL A 85 -2.93 5.39 33.65
C VAL A 85 -1.91 5.71 32.57
N ALA A 86 -0.78 6.31 32.97
CA ALA A 86 0.32 6.60 32.08
C ALA A 86 0.94 5.29 31.56
N GLN A 87 0.86 5.06 30.25
CA GLN A 87 1.42 3.87 29.62
C GLN A 87 1.74 4.12 28.14
N SER A 88 2.92 3.70 27.70
CA SER A 88 3.35 3.77 26.29
C SER A 88 2.99 2.49 25.53
N PHE A 89 2.67 2.65 24.25
CA PHE A 89 2.32 1.56 23.34
C PHE A 89 3.17 1.65 22.07
N SER A 90 3.61 0.50 21.58
CA SER A 90 4.33 0.46 20.31
C SER A 90 3.39 0.82 19.16
N CYS A 91 3.84 1.69 18.27
CA CYS A 91 3.09 2.13 17.10
C CYS A 91 4.05 2.51 15.96
N ILE A 92 3.48 2.71 14.77
CA ILE A 92 4.16 3.28 13.61
C ILE A 92 3.29 4.39 13.00
N ALA A 93 3.89 5.43 12.42
CA ALA A 93 3.14 6.45 11.67
C ALA A 93 2.45 5.82 10.45
N LEU A 94 1.23 6.22 10.08
CA LEU A 94 0.72 5.76 8.78
C LEU A 94 1.46 6.48 7.65
N PRO A 95 1.75 5.82 6.51
CA PRO A 95 2.31 6.49 5.36
C PRO A 95 1.47 7.71 4.95
N TYR A 96 2.15 8.84 4.78
CA TYR A 96 1.59 10.18 4.58
C TYR A 96 0.94 10.85 5.80
N SER A 97 1.06 10.29 7.01
CA SER A 97 0.73 11.02 8.24
C SER A 97 1.60 12.28 8.34
N PRO A 98 1.02 13.46 8.61
CA PRO A 98 1.81 14.67 8.85
C PRO A 98 2.64 14.53 10.14
N PRO A 99 3.84 15.13 10.20
CA PRO A 99 4.60 15.23 11.44
C PRO A 99 3.93 16.23 12.39
N GLY A 100 4.12 16.01 13.68
CA GLY A 100 3.61 16.88 14.73
C GLY A 100 3.29 16.11 16.00
N ASP A 101 2.75 16.84 16.96
CA ASP A 101 2.35 16.33 18.26
C ASP A 101 0.88 16.65 18.51
N ILE A 102 0.17 15.68 19.07
CA ILE A 102 -1.20 15.88 19.54
C ILE A 102 -1.39 15.23 20.90
N GLU A 103 -2.08 15.93 21.80
CA GLU A 103 -2.61 15.34 23.03
C GLU A 103 -4.09 15.70 23.16
N ALA A 104 -4.97 14.69 23.14
CA ALA A 104 -6.40 14.90 23.21
C ALA A 104 -7.10 13.74 23.92
N GLU A 105 -8.40 13.93 24.18
CA GLU A 105 -9.24 12.84 24.67
C GLU A 105 -9.40 11.77 23.59
N LEU A 106 -9.48 10.51 24.02
CA LEU A 106 -9.67 9.36 23.16
C LEU A 106 -11.17 9.05 23.01
N ILE A 107 -11.61 8.72 21.80
CA ILE A 107 -12.96 8.21 21.55
C ILE A 107 -12.93 6.94 20.70
N ASP A 108 -13.66 5.92 21.16
CA ASP A 108 -13.81 4.64 20.46
C ASP A 108 -14.87 4.74 19.36
N THR A 109 -14.42 4.62 18.12
CA THR A 109 -15.27 4.63 16.92
C THR A 109 -15.54 3.21 16.40
N GLY A 110 -15.22 2.16 17.16
CA GLY A 110 -15.47 0.78 16.79
C GLY A 110 -14.75 0.41 15.49
N ASN A 111 -15.52 0.14 14.44
CA ASN A 111 -14.95 -0.20 13.14
C ASN A 111 -14.52 1.04 12.34
N GLY A 112 -14.87 2.24 12.76
CA GLY A 112 -14.59 3.47 12.02
C GLY A 112 -15.39 3.56 10.72
N GLU A 113 -16.62 3.03 10.71
CA GLU A 113 -17.54 3.16 9.58
C GLU A 113 -18.33 4.47 9.64
N ALA A 114 -18.95 4.87 8.53
CA ALA A 114 -19.80 6.06 8.48
C ALA A 114 -20.84 6.10 9.62
N ASP A 115 -21.57 5.01 9.84
CA ASP A 115 -22.55 4.88 10.92
C ASP A 115 -21.94 5.09 12.32
N ASP A 116 -20.65 4.75 12.53
CA ASP A 116 -19.99 4.98 13.83
C ASP A 116 -19.81 6.47 14.09
N PHE A 117 -19.43 7.23 13.06
CA PHE A 117 -19.29 8.68 13.13
C PHE A 117 -20.64 9.40 13.19
N GLU A 118 -21.65 8.95 12.44
CA GLU A 118 -23.02 9.46 12.54
C GLU A 118 -23.59 9.30 13.95
N ARG A 119 -23.38 8.12 14.56
CA ARG A 119 -23.84 7.83 15.93
C ARG A 119 -23.16 8.70 16.98
N LEU A 120 -21.87 9.00 16.82
CA LEU A 120 -21.10 9.79 17.78
C LEU A 120 -21.28 11.30 17.58
N GLY A 121 -21.50 11.74 16.34
CA GLY A 121 -21.73 13.14 15.99
C GLY A 121 -20.65 14.08 16.55
N GLU A 122 -21.10 15.16 17.18
CA GLU A 122 -20.23 16.20 17.76
C GLU A 122 -19.28 15.68 18.86
N ALA A 123 -19.50 14.49 19.42
CA ALA A 123 -18.60 13.92 20.42
C ALA A 123 -17.19 13.63 19.86
N VAL A 124 -17.02 13.52 18.55
CA VAL A 124 -15.71 13.26 17.90
C VAL A 124 -14.84 14.51 17.83
N ARG A 125 -15.45 15.70 17.81
CA ARG A 125 -14.75 16.96 17.55
C ARG A 125 -13.61 17.20 18.54
N GLY A 126 -12.40 17.41 18.02
CA GLY A 126 -11.20 17.70 18.80
C GLY A 126 -10.61 16.49 19.53
N LYS A 127 -11.13 15.27 19.33
CA LYS A 127 -10.64 14.04 19.98
C LYS A 127 -9.73 13.24 19.05
N VAL A 128 -8.91 12.38 19.64
CA VAL A 128 -8.24 11.30 18.91
C VAL A 128 -9.20 10.12 18.82
N VAL A 129 -9.46 9.66 17.59
CA VAL A 129 -10.32 8.49 17.37
C VAL A 129 -9.47 7.22 17.38
N ILE A 130 -10.01 6.14 17.94
CA ILE A 130 -9.44 4.79 17.80
C ILE A 130 -10.44 3.90 17.08
N ALA A 131 -9.96 3.20 16.06
CA ALA A 131 -10.79 2.38 15.19
C ALA A 131 -10.06 1.10 14.75
N ALA A 132 -10.82 0.08 14.40
CA ALA A 132 -10.30 -1.04 13.63
C ALA A 132 -9.74 -0.55 12.28
N ALA A 133 -8.55 -1.03 11.92
CA ALA A 133 -7.97 -0.72 10.61
C ALA A 133 -8.75 -1.39 9.46
N GLU A 134 -9.31 -2.57 9.73
CA GLU A 134 -10.10 -3.34 8.79
C GLU A 134 -11.44 -3.72 9.44
N THR A 135 -12.52 -3.60 8.66
CA THR A 135 -13.90 -3.88 9.11
C THR A 135 -14.19 -5.37 9.23
N ASN A 136 -13.38 -6.21 8.58
CA ASN A 136 -13.57 -7.65 8.55
C ASN A 136 -12.73 -8.34 9.62
N PRO A 137 -13.37 -9.04 10.57
CA PRO A 137 -12.69 -10.12 11.28
C PRO A 137 -12.17 -11.16 10.28
N ALA A 138 -11.07 -11.82 10.61
CA ALA A 138 -10.52 -12.90 9.80
C ALA A 138 -11.60 -13.96 9.50
N GLY A 139 -11.82 -14.24 8.21
CA GLY A 139 -12.82 -15.22 7.74
C GLY A 139 -14.25 -14.68 7.54
N VAL A 140 -14.51 -13.39 7.79
CA VAL A 140 -15.83 -12.76 7.58
C VAL A 140 -15.76 -11.73 6.46
N ARG A 141 -16.60 -11.86 5.43
CA ARG A 141 -16.70 -10.89 4.33
C ARG A 141 -17.85 -9.92 4.58
N SER A 142 -17.56 -8.75 5.14
CA SER A 142 -18.54 -7.65 5.24
C SER A 142 -18.84 -7.04 3.87
N LYS A 143 -20.05 -6.51 3.71
CA LYS A 143 -20.41 -5.62 2.59
C LYS A 143 -20.01 -4.17 2.83
N LYS A 144 -19.72 -3.80 4.09
CA LYS A 144 -19.14 -2.51 4.47
C LYS A 144 -17.63 -2.67 4.52
N LEU A 145 -16.94 -2.07 3.54
CA LEU A 145 -15.50 -2.21 3.32
C LEU A 145 -14.89 -0.83 3.14
N ALA A 146 -15.11 0.07 4.10
CA ALA A 146 -14.42 1.36 4.08
C ALA A 146 -12.90 1.11 4.14
N HIS A 147 -12.18 1.59 3.13
CA HIS A 147 -10.72 1.54 3.15
C HIS A 147 -10.19 2.48 4.24
N ARG A 148 -8.94 2.31 4.66
CA ARG A 148 -8.30 3.16 5.68
C ARG A 148 -8.43 4.66 5.36
N THR A 149 -8.30 5.01 4.08
CA THR A 149 -8.47 6.37 3.58
C THR A 149 -9.90 6.89 3.76
N ASP A 150 -10.92 6.04 3.57
CA ASP A 150 -12.33 6.41 3.82
C ASP A 150 -12.57 6.64 5.32
N LYS A 151 -12.07 5.73 6.17
CA LYS A 151 -12.18 5.87 7.64
C LYS A 151 -11.52 7.15 8.14
N LEU A 152 -10.35 7.48 7.59
CA LEU A 152 -9.67 8.74 7.90
C LEU A 152 -10.50 9.95 7.44
N ARG A 153 -11.07 9.91 6.23
CA ARG A 153 -11.96 10.98 5.75
C ARG A 153 -13.14 11.17 6.70
N PHE A 154 -13.81 10.11 7.13
CA PHE A 154 -14.92 10.21 8.08
C PHE A 154 -14.50 10.84 9.41
N ALA A 155 -13.31 10.49 9.92
CA ALA A 155 -12.77 11.10 11.13
C ALA A 155 -12.48 12.60 10.95
N VAL A 156 -11.88 12.98 9.83
CA VAL A 156 -11.58 14.38 9.49
C VAL A 156 -12.88 15.18 9.35
N ASP A 157 -13.87 14.66 8.63
CA ASP A 157 -15.17 15.32 8.44
C ASP A 157 -15.92 15.50 9.77
N ALA A 158 -15.77 14.54 10.70
CA ALA A 158 -16.29 14.62 12.06
C ALA A 158 -15.47 15.54 13.00
N GLY A 159 -14.37 16.12 12.51
CA GLY A 159 -13.52 17.04 13.26
C GLY A 159 -12.58 16.38 14.26
N ALA A 160 -12.22 15.10 14.05
CA ALA A 160 -11.18 14.44 14.82
C ALA A 160 -9.85 15.18 14.70
N ALA A 161 -9.06 15.17 15.77
CA ALA A 161 -7.77 15.83 15.80
C ALA A 161 -6.61 14.85 15.49
N GLY A 162 -6.83 13.54 15.63
CA GLY A 162 -5.89 12.50 15.24
C GLY A 162 -6.57 11.12 15.21
N MET A 163 -5.87 10.11 14.68
CA MET A 163 -6.43 8.77 14.48
C MET A 163 -5.46 7.64 14.88
N ILE A 164 -5.97 6.63 15.57
CA ILE A 164 -5.27 5.39 15.90
C ILE A 164 -5.97 4.25 15.16
N PHE A 165 -5.23 3.60 14.26
CA PHE A 165 -5.66 2.38 13.59
C PHE A 165 -5.17 1.15 14.37
N VAL A 166 -6.10 0.26 14.70
CA VAL A 166 -5.83 -0.99 15.43
C VAL A 166 -5.87 -2.15 14.47
N ASN A 167 -4.75 -2.88 14.36
CA ASN A 167 -4.70 -4.13 13.61
C ASN A 167 -5.75 -5.11 14.15
N GLN A 168 -6.38 -5.89 13.27
CA GLN A 168 -7.33 -6.94 13.66
C GLN A 168 -6.69 -8.33 13.72
N ASN A 169 -5.47 -8.46 13.20
CA ASN A 169 -4.69 -9.69 13.33
C ASN A 169 -3.93 -9.70 14.67
N PRO A 170 -4.01 -10.79 15.44
CA PRO A 170 -3.24 -10.96 16.67
C PRO A 170 -1.75 -11.16 16.35
N GLY A 171 -0.90 -11.00 17.36
CA GLY A 171 0.54 -11.28 17.26
C GLY A 171 1.43 -10.04 17.42
N LEU A 172 0.94 -8.98 18.09
CA LEU A 172 1.69 -7.72 18.28
C LEU A 172 2.11 -7.04 16.96
N LEU A 173 1.41 -7.33 15.87
CA LEU A 173 1.71 -6.79 14.55
C LEU A 173 1.14 -5.38 14.38
N HIS A 174 1.98 -4.41 14.06
CA HIS A 174 1.50 -3.09 13.66
C HIS A 174 0.77 -3.16 12.32
N ILE A 175 -0.18 -2.25 12.12
CA ILE A 175 -0.83 -2.04 10.83
C ILE A 175 -0.26 -0.80 10.15
N THR A 176 -0.01 -0.89 8.84
CA THR A 176 0.48 0.21 8.00
C THR A 176 -0.40 0.36 6.75
N GLY A 177 -0.06 1.32 5.89
CA GLY A 177 -0.57 1.48 4.52
C GLY A 177 -1.05 2.93 4.24
N GLY A 178 -1.02 3.34 2.98
CA GLY A 178 -1.26 4.73 2.57
C GLY A 178 -2.55 5.35 3.12
N ILE A 179 -2.43 6.56 3.67
CA ILE A 179 -3.57 7.45 4.01
C ILE A 179 -3.47 8.82 3.32
N GLY A 180 -2.53 8.95 2.40
CA GLY A 180 -2.31 10.18 1.65
C GLY A 180 -3.42 10.46 0.65
N GLY A 181 -3.51 11.72 0.25
CA GLY A 181 -4.35 12.13 -0.86
C GLY A 181 -3.72 11.81 -2.22
N PRO A 182 -4.47 11.97 -3.33
CA PRO A 182 -3.97 11.78 -4.69
C PRO A 182 -2.66 12.54 -4.93
N GLY A 183 -1.72 11.91 -5.64
CA GLY A 183 -0.41 12.47 -5.96
C GLY A 183 0.58 12.49 -4.80
N GLY A 184 0.33 11.75 -3.73
CA GLY A 184 1.21 11.72 -2.55
C GLY A 184 1.05 12.93 -1.63
N ARG A 185 -0.16 13.49 -1.55
CA ARG A 185 -0.44 14.59 -0.63
C ARG A 185 -0.51 14.08 0.81
N PRO A 186 0.03 14.83 1.80
CA PRO A 186 -0.13 14.50 3.21
C PRO A 186 -1.59 14.31 3.61
N ALA A 187 -1.83 13.43 4.59
CA ALA A 187 -3.11 13.33 5.27
C ALA A 187 -3.40 14.61 6.09
N ALA A 188 -4.67 14.89 6.34
CA ALA A 188 -5.10 16.11 7.03
C ALA A 188 -4.81 16.10 8.55
N ILE A 189 -4.76 14.92 9.17
CA ILE A 189 -4.54 14.74 10.61
C ILE A 189 -3.49 13.65 10.87
N ILE A 190 -2.86 13.72 12.04
CA ILE A 190 -1.88 12.72 12.49
C ILE A 190 -2.57 11.36 12.63
N ALA A 191 -1.94 10.30 12.10
CA ALA A 191 -2.43 8.94 12.27
C ALA A 191 -1.30 7.94 12.56
N VAL A 192 -1.56 7.04 13.51
CA VAL A 192 -0.65 5.93 13.87
C VAL A 192 -1.35 4.59 13.83
N GLY A 193 -0.58 3.54 13.55
CA GLY A 193 -1.02 2.16 13.51
C GLY A 193 -0.41 1.39 14.67
N THR A 194 -1.23 0.61 15.39
CA THR A 194 -0.79 -0.22 16.51
C THR A 194 -1.34 -1.64 16.39
N SER A 195 -0.87 -2.53 17.26
CA SER A 195 -1.30 -3.93 17.28
C SER A 195 -2.68 -4.10 17.88
N TRP A 196 -3.27 -5.27 17.62
CA TRP A 196 -4.55 -5.65 18.21
C TRP A 196 -4.50 -5.59 19.74
N GLU A 197 -3.47 -6.17 20.37
CA GLU A 197 -3.32 -6.26 21.83
C GLU A 197 -3.16 -4.89 22.49
N HIS A 198 -2.42 -3.98 21.85
CA HIS A 198 -2.26 -2.60 22.32
C HIS A 198 -3.58 -1.85 22.21
N GLY A 199 -4.27 -1.94 21.07
CA GLY A 199 -5.58 -1.33 20.89
C GLY A 199 -6.60 -1.83 21.91
N GLN A 200 -6.70 -3.14 22.12
CA GLN A 200 -7.57 -3.72 23.15
C GLN A 200 -7.19 -3.26 24.57
N THR A 201 -5.89 -3.13 24.85
CA THR A 201 -5.42 -2.63 26.15
C THR A 201 -5.80 -1.17 26.36
N ILE A 202 -5.58 -0.30 25.36
CA ILE A 202 -5.98 1.09 25.39
C ILE A 202 -7.49 1.21 25.64
N LEU A 203 -8.31 0.49 24.88
CA LEU A 203 -9.78 0.50 25.03
C LEU A 203 -10.23 -0.01 26.41
N ARG A 204 -9.58 -1.05 26.94
CA ARG A 204 -9.86 -1.58 28.28
C ARG A 204 -9.52 -0.57 29.37
N LEU A 205 -8.38 0.12 29.26
CA LEU A 205 -7.97 1.14 30.21
C LEU A 205 -8.88 2.37 30.15
N ALA A 206 -9.27 2.80 28.95
CA ALA A 206 -10.23 3.89 28.75
C ALA A 206 -11.58 3.60 29.43
N ARG A 207 -12.11 2.37 29.27
CA ARG A 207 -13.34 1.93 29.94
C ARG A 207 -13.20 1.95 31.47
N ARG A 208 -12.05 1.51 32.01
CA ARG A 208 -11.79 1.55 33.46
C ARG A 208 -11.74 2.98 34.01
N GLY A 209 -11.27 3.94 33.22
CA GLY A 209 -11.27 5.36 33.56
C GLY A 209 -12.62 6.07 33.42
N GLY A 210 -13.73 5.33 33.35
CA GLY A 210 -15.06 5.91 33.16
C GLY A 210 -15.25 6.55 31.77
N GLY A 211 -14.52 6.09 30.75
CA GLY A 211 -14.57 6.65 29.40
C GLY A 211 -13.75 7.94 29.21
N SER A 212 -13.06 8.41 30.24
CA SER A 212 -12.18 9.59 30.18
C SER A 212 -10.73 9.17 29.99
N ALA A 213 -10.36 8.81 28.76
CA ALA A 213 -8.97 8.54 28.39
C ALA A 213 -8.38 9.71 27.62
N ARG A 214 -7.09 9.97 27.83
CA ARG A 214 -6.30 10.91 27.04
C ARG A 214 -5.11 10.21 26.46
N VAL A 215 -4.79 10.54 25.21
CA VAL A 215 -3.64 10.00 24.50
C VAL A 215 -2.78 11.12 23.97
N LYS A 216 -1.48 10.89 23.95
CA LYS A 216 -0.49 11.71 23.28
C LYS A 216 0.15 10.92 22.14
N ILE A 217 0.22 11.55 20.97
CA ILE A 217 0.83 10.99 19.77
C ILE A 217 1.88 11.98 19.27
N SER A 218 3.08 11.50 18.98
CA SER A 218 4.13 12.25 18.29
C SER A 218 4.51 11.51 17.01
N VAL A 219 4.50 12.21 15.88
CA VAL A 219 4.92 11.66 14.59
C VAL A 219 5.99 12.56 14.00
N GLY A 220 7.08 11.96 13.53
CA GLY A 220 8.08 12.61 12.68
C GLY A 220 7.94 12.16 11.23
N GLY A 221 8.93 12.56 10.43
CA GLY A 221 9.01 12.21 9.02
C GLY A 221 9.06 13.46 8.15
N SER A 222 9.14 13.26 6.84
CA SER A 222 9.25 14.34 5.87
C SER A 222 8.47 14.04 4.61
N PHE A 223 8.12 15.11 3.90
CA PHE A 223 7.49 15.05 2.58
C PHE A 223 8.40 15.73 1.58
N SER A 224 8.56 15.11 0.41
CA SER A 224 9.18 15.73 -0.75
C SER A 224 8.11 15.85 -1.83
N PRO A 225 7.60 17.06 -2.15
CA PRO A 225 6.57 17.24 -3.16
C PRO A 225 7.08 16.86 -4.57
N ASP A 226 8.38 17.04 -4.79
CA ASP A 226 9.05 16.72 -6.04
C ASP A 226 9.87 15.44 -5.84
N ASN A 227 9.28 14.30 -6.19
CA ASN A 227 10.00 13.04 -6.31
C ASN A 227 9.52 12.30 -7.57
N THR A 228 10.29 11.32 -8.02
CA THR A 228 10.02 10.52 -9.19
C THR A 228 10.30 9.07 -8.88
N SER A 229 9.30 8.23 -9.15
CA SER A 229 9.45 6.77 -9.17
C SER A 229 9.48 6.29 -10.63
N PHE A 230 9.61 4.98 -10.86
CA PHE A 230 9.78 4.44 -12.20
C PHE A 230 9.03 3.13 -12.41
N ASN A 231 8.16 3.09 -13.42
CA ASN A 231 7.73 1.81 -13.96
C ASN A 231 8.89 1.19 -14.74
N VAL A 232 9.01 -0.13 -14.70
CA VAL A 232 9.98 -0.88 -15.52
C VAL A 232 9.22 -1.56 -16.64
N VAL A 233 9.57 -1.26 -17.89
CA VAL A 233 8.91 -1.81 -19.07
C VAL A 233 9.89 -2.61 -19.89
N GLY A 234 9.46 -3.75 -20.41
CA GLY A 234 10.16 -4.53 -21.42
C GLY A 234 9.18 -5.27 -22.33
N GLU A 235 9.57 -5.57 -23.55
CA GLU A 235 8.68 -6.11 -24.58
C GLU A 235 9.27 -7.34 -25.28
N ILE A 236 8.40 -8.26 -25.68
CA ILE A 236 8.69 -9.26 -26.69
C ILE A 236 7.94 -8.80 -27.95
N PRO A 237 8.65 -8.22 -28.96
CA PRO A 237 7.99 -7.69 -30.15
C PRO A 237 7.27 -8.78 -30.93
N GLY A 238 6.02 -8.51 -31.33
CA GLY A 238 5.27 -9.41 -32.19
C GLY A 238 5.67 -9.28 -33.66
N THR A 239 5.33 -10.29 -34.46
CA THR A 239 5.62 -10.31 -35.91
C THR A 239 4.47 -9.81 -36.79
N ARG A 240 3.29 -9.50 -36.20
CA ARG A 240 2.11 -8.99 -36.91
C ARG A 240 1.46 -7.82 -36.15
N SER A 241 0.60 -7.08 -36.85
CA SER A 241 -0.29 -6.06 -36.28
C SER A 241 -1.72 -6.64 -36.24
N ALA A 242 -2.49 -6.31 -35.18
CA ALA A 242 -3.96 -6.39 -35.02
C ALA A 242 -4.58 -7.55 -34.18
N ASP A 243 -5.42 -7.19 -33.18
CA ASP A 243 -6.79 -7.66 -32.78
C ASP A 243 -7.15 -8.89 -31.88
N GLU A 244 -6.25 -9.66 -31.30
CA GLU A 244 -6.59 -10.83 -30.45
C GLU A 244 -5.58 -11.05 -29.33
N ILE A 245 -6.02 -11.27 -28.10
CA ILE A 245 -5.11 -11.63 -27.02
C ILE A 245 -4.75 -13.11 -27.18
N VAL A 246 -3.53 -13.42 -27.63
CA VAL A 246 -3.04 -14.81 -27.69
C VAL A 246 -2.29 -15.12 -26.40
N LEU A 247 -3.02 -15.65 -25.43
CA LEU A 247 -2.46 -16.39 -24.29
C LEU A 247 -2.20 -17.83 -24.74
N ALA A 248 -1.25 -18.03 -25.64
CA ALA A 248 -0.72 -19.35 -25.99
C ALA A 248 0.81 -19.26 -26.00
N ALA A 249 1.46 -20.29 -25.49
CA ALA A 249 2.90 -20.36 -25.46
C ALA A 249 3.38 -20.64 -26.88
N LEU A 250 3.88 -19.61 -27.57
CA LEU A 250 4.36 -19.68 -28.94
C LEU A 250 5.87 -19.41 -28.93
N PRO A 251 6.66 -20.03 -29.83
CA PRO A 251 8.04 -19.60 -30.03
C PRO A 251 8.06 -18.11 -30.43
N PRO A 252 9.10 -17.33 -30.07
CA PRO A 252 9.12 -15.86 -30.26
C PRO A 252 8.72 -15.41 -31.68
N GLU A 253 9.17 -16.13 -32.71
CA GLU A 253 8.84 -15.92 -34.12
C GLU A 253 7.35 -16.12 -34.49
N ALA A 254 6.60 -16.87 -33.67
CA ALA A 254 5.19 -17.13 -33.83
C ALA A 254 4.30 -16.20 -32.97
N ILE A 255 4.89 -15.36 -32.11
CA ILE A 255 4.13 -14.40 -31.32
C ILE A 255 3.59 -13.32 -32.27
N GLY A 256 2.30 -13.39 -32.56
CA GLY A 256 1.64 -12.48 -33.49
C GLY A 256 1.52 -11.05 -32.98
N ARG A 257 1.63 -10.79 -31.67
CA ARG A 257 1.44 -9.47 -31.05
C ARG A 257 2.52 -9.17 -30.03
N THR A 258 2.86 -7.90 -29.86
CA THR A 258 3.82 -7.50 -28.84
C THR A 258 3.29 -7.85 -27.45
N ILE A 259 4.08 -8.59 -26.67
CA ILE A 259 3.82 -8.82 -25.25
C ILE A 259 4.62 -7.80 -24.47
N ARG A 260 3.93 -6.91 -23.74
CA ARG A 260 4.55 -5.91 -22.87
C ARG A 260 4.49 -6.35 -21.41
N PHE A 261 5.65 -6.39 -20.77
CA PHE A 261 5.79 -6.60 -19.33
C PHE A 261 5.96 -5.23 -18.67
N VAL A 262 5.11 -4.92 -17.70
CA VAL A 262 5.17 -3.68 -16.93
C VAL A 262 5.22 -4.01 -15.45
N LEU A 263 6.29 -3.59 -14.78
CA LEU A 263 6.43 -3.68 -13.33
C LEU A 263 6.18 -2.29 -12.76
N TYR A 264 4.98 -2.12 -12.18
CA TYR A 264 4.51 -0.82 -11.74
C TYR A 264 5.16 -0.37 -10.43
N CYS A 265 5.50 0.92 -10.37
CA CYS A 265 5.90 1.55 -9.12
C CYS A 265 4.70 2.11 -8.35
N GLY A 266 4.92 2.44 -7.07
CA GLY A 266 3.95 3.22 -6.29
C GLY A 266 2.56 2.60 -6.14
N GLU A 267 2.45 1.27 -6.18
CA GLU A 267 1.19 0.55 -5.93
C GLU A 267 0.62 0.92 -4.55
N GLU A 268 1.47 0.86 -3.53
CA GLU A 268 1.18 1.15 -2.11
C GLU A 268 0.76 2.60 -1.83
N VAL A 269 0.96 3.50 -2.80
CA VAL A 269 0.58 4.91 -2.72
C VAL A 269 -0.65 5.24 -3.58
N GLY A 270 -1.41 4.20 -3.98
CA GLY A 270 -2.67 4.33 -4.70
C GLY A 270 -2.57 4.04 -6.19
N LEU A 271 -1.89 2.95 -6.56
CA LEU A 271 -1.76 2.49 -7.95
C LEU A 271 -1.10 3.53 -8.89
N LEU A 272 -0.21 4.35 -8.34
CA LEU A 272 0.37 5.51 -9.02
C LEU A 272 0.98 5.14 -10.38
N GLY A 273 1.80 4.10 -10.42
CA GLY A 273 2.51 3.69 -11.63
C GLY A 273 1.58 3.20 -12.74
N SER A 274 0.54 2.43 -12.40
CA SER A 274 -0.40 1.92 -13.40
C SER A 274 -1.35 2.99 -13.91
N TRP A 275 -1.75 3.96 -13.08
CA TRP A 275 -2.48 5.15 -13.54
C TRP A 275 -1.67 5.97 -14.54
N ALA A 276 -0.40 6.26 -14.22
CA ALA A 276 0.49 7.00 -15.11
C ALA A 276 0.70 6.26 -16.43
N HIS A 277 1.01 4.95 -16.36
CA HIS A 277 1.18 4.13 -17.56
C HIS A 277 -0.09 4.09 -18.44
N THR A 278 -1.26 3.94 -17.83
CA THR A 278 -2.53 3.93 -18.59
C THR A 278 -2.78 5.26 -19.29
N ALA A 279 -2.45 6.38 -18.62
CA ALA A 279 -2.60 7.72 -19.20
C ALA A 279 -1.60 7.97 -20.34
N ASP A 280 -0.33 7.61 -20.15
CA ASP A 280 0.72 7.80 -21.16
C ASP A 280 0.50 6.93 -22.40
N HIS A 281 -0.16 5.78 -22.24
CA HIS A 281 -0.48 4.83 -23.31
C HIS A 281 -1.97 4.84 -23.70
N GLU A 282 -2.74 5.88 -23.38
CA GLU A 282 -4.18 5.94 -23.70
C GLU A 282 -4.44 5.73 -25.19
N ALA A 283 -3.62 6.33 -26.05
CA ALA A 283 -3.72 6.20 -27.51
C ALA A 283 -3.43 4.77 -28.02
N GLU A 284 -2.65 3.97 -27.29
CA GLU A 284 -2.38 2.56 -27.63
C GLU A 284 -3.51 1.62 -27.18
N ASN A 285 -4.35 2.07 -26.25
CA ASN A 285 -5.46 1.30 -25.67
C ASN A 285 -6.83 1.63 -26.30
N ALA A 286 -6.88 2.56 -27.27
CA ALA A 286 -8.11 3.10 -27.83
C ALA A 286 -8.71 2.26 -28.99
N ASP A 287 -8.12 1.12 -29.32
CA ASP A 287 -8.55 0.21 -30.40
C ASP A 287 -9.11 -1.13 -29.87
#